data_AF-A0A2R6GX33-F1
#
_entry.id   AF-A0A2R6GX33-F1
#
_cell.length_a   1.000
_cell.length_b   1.000
_cell.length_c   1.000
_cell.angle_alpha   90.00
_cell.angle_beta   90.00
_cell.angle_gamma   90.00
#
_symmetry.space_group_name_H-M   'P 1'
#
loop_
_entity.id
_entity.type
_entity.pdbx_description
1 polymer ?
#
loop_
_entity_poly.entity_id
_entity_poly.type
_entity_poly.pdbx_seq_one_letter_code
_entity_poly.pdbx_strand_id
1 'polypeptide(L)'
;MTDVPDDVADVFDARDVFVPGGSGYVVETTSFEGHVTASAGEEWRTDYEVTVRAPTLQAATADEVGPAVHDGWFETLERRLEDAPKATRVAVDLDEYTVERDDEEVVVTYRFSLGGEREAADVAKAFVEYVEGTYVEGIVPGYEYIGVVADLMSAASSGGSEGSRGGTPL
;
A
#
# COMPACT_ATOMS: atom_id res chain seq x y z
N MET A 1 -4.50 10.69 19.08
CA MET A 1 -5.95 10.96 19.01
C MET A 1 -6.25 11.10 17.54
N THR A 2 -7.07 10.20 17.01
CA THR A 2 -7.52 10.20 15.63
C THR A 2 -8.74 11.13 15.49
N ASP A 3 -9.06 11.56 14.28
CA ASP A 3 -10.23 12.42 13.97
C ASP A 3 -11.35 11.63 13.29
N VAL A 4 -11.27 10.30 13.33
CA VAL A 4 -12.26 9.40 12.70
C VAL A 4 -13.52 9.25 13.55
N PRO A 5 -14.66 8.84 12.97
CA PRO A 5 -15.85 8.48 13.73
C PRO A 5 -15.59 7.39 14.79
N ASP A 6 -16.28 7.44 15.93
CA ASP A 6 -16.07 6.52 17.05
C ASP A 6 -16.24 5.03 16.65
N ASP A 7 -17.27 4.70 15.86
CA ASP A 7 -17.50 3.33 15.39
C ASP A 7 -16.34 2.80 14.52
N VAL A 8 -15.70 3.68 13.74
CA VAL A 8 -14.50 3.36 12.97
C VAL A 8 -13.33 3.14 13.91
N ALA A 9 -13.12 4.04 14.88
CA ALA A 9 -12.04 3.91 15.85
C ALA A 9 -12.10 2.58 16.61
N ASP A 10 -13.27 2.22 17.15
CA ASP A 10 -13.48 0.95 17.86
C ASP A 10 -13.06 -0.27 17.03
N VAL A 11 -13.34 -0.27 15.73
CA VAL A 11 -12.98 -1.39 14.85
C VAL A 11 -11.49 -1.40 14.49
N PHE A 12 -10.90 -0.23 14.26
CA PHE A 12 -9.49 -0.12 13.86
C PHE A 12 -8.57 -0.39 15.07
N ASP A 13 -8.86 0.16 16.25
CA ASP A 13 -8.11 -0.10 17.49
C ASP A 13 -8.17 -1.58 17.91
N ALA A 14 -9.22 -2.32 17.52
CA ALA A 14 -9.34 -3.75 17.78
C ALA A 14 -8.43 -4.64 16.92
N ARG A 15 -7.67 -4.06 15.98
CA ARG A 15 -6.81 -4.77 15.02
C ARG A 15 -5.36 -4.29 15.16
N ASP A 16 -4.45 -5.19 15.55
CA ASP A 16 -3.04 -4.84 15.81
C ASP A 16 -2.28 -4.26 14.59
N VAL A 17 -2.81 -4.40 13.38
CA VAL A 17 -2.20 -3.88 12.15
C VAL A 17 -2.44 -2.39 11.93
N PHE A 18 -3.38 -1.78 12.66
CA PHE A 18 -3.69 -0.36 12.59
C PHE A 18 -3.20 0.34 13.84
N VAL A 19 -2.39 1.37 13.67
CA VAL A 19 -1.87 2.18 14.78
C VAL A 19 -2.35 3.62 14.65
N PRO A 20 -2.92 4.22 15.70
CA PRO A 20 -3.31 5.63 15.68
C PRO A 20 -2.17 6.56 15.26
N GLY A 21 -2.37 7.36 14.22
CA GLY A 21 -1.36 8.27 13.68
C GLY A 21 -1.98 9.50 13.00
N GLY A 22 -1.64 10.69 13.49
CA GLY A 22 -2.21 11.94 12.97
C GLY A 22 -3.74 11.97 13.11
N SER A 23 -4.45 12.28 12.02
CA SER A 23 -5.91 12.31 11.94
C SER A 23 -6.56 10.93 11.75
N GLY A 24 -5.78 9.85 11.61
CA GLY A 24 -6.28 8.54 11.23
C GLY A 24 -5.40 7.39 11.73
N TYR A 25 -5.26 6.33 10.94
CA TYR A 25 -4.49 5.14 11.30
C TYR A 25 -3.39 4.87 10.29
N VAL A 26 -2.21 4.52 10.78
CA VAL A 26 -1.13 3.94 9.97
C VAL A 26 -1.33 2.43 9.89
N VAL A 27 -1.13 1.85 8.71
CA VAL A 27 -1.21 0.41 8.46
C VAL A 27 0.19 -0.19 8.48
N GLU A 28 0.50 -1.03 9.45
CA GLU A 28 1.85 -1.57 9.67
C GLU A 28 2.10 -2.94 9.01
N THR A 29 1.28 -3.31 8.01
CA THR A 29 1.46 -4.57 7.27
C THR A 29 2.46 -4.47 6.14
N THR A 30 2.83 -3.26 5.75
CA THR A 30 3.77 -2.96 4.66
C THR A 30 4.95 -2.15 5.19
N SER A 31 6.05 -2.16 4.45
CA SER A 31 7.22 -1.30 4.72
C SER A 31 6.99 0.13 4.25
N PHE A 32 6.04 0.35 3.34
CA PHE A 32 5.57 1.68 2.94
C PHE A 32 4.57 2.25 3.96
N GLU A 33 4.57 3.57 4.10
CA GLU A 33 3.62 4.27 4.98
C GLU A 33 2.25 4.29 4.31
N GLY A 34 1.34 3.42 4.78
CA GLY A 34 -0.08 3.47 4.47
C GLY A 34 -0.84 4.20 5.56
N HIS A 35 -1.62 5.23 5.21
CA HIS A 35 -2.44 6.01 6.12
C HIS A 35 -3.91 5.92 5.71
N VAL A 36 -4.80 5.79 6.70
CA VAL A 36 -6.25 5.70 6.50
C VAL A 36 -6.93 6.76 7.33
N THR A 37 -7.72 7.61 6.69
CA THR A 37 -8.64 8.52 7.37
C THR A 37 -10.08 8.14 7.06
N ALA A 38 -11.00 8.59 7.90
CA ALA A 38 -12.42 8.36 7.75
C ALA A 38 -13.19 9.60 8.19
N SER A 39 -14.30 9.89 7.52
CA SER A 39 -15.21 10.99 7.85
C SER A 39 -16.66 10.58 7.58
N ALA A 40 -17.60 11.31 8.18
CA ALA A 40 -19.03 11.03 7.99
C ALA A 40 -19.43 11.26 6.52
N GLY A 41 -19.96 10.21 5.88
CA GLY A 41 -20.40 10.26 4.49
C GLY A 41 -21.90 10.36 4.33
N GLU A 42 -22.37 10.09 3.11
CA GLU A 42 -23.80 10.17 2.79
C GLU A 42 -24.61 9.01 3.41
N GLU A 43 -25.77 9.37 3.96
CA GLU A 43 -26.74 8.45 4.56
C GLU A 43 -26.17 7.65 5.74
N TRP A 44 -25.86 6.37 5.52
CA TRP A 44 -25.35 5.40 6.49
C TRP A 44 -23.94 4.95 6.14
N ARG A 45 -23.28 5.59 5.14
CA ARG A 45 -21.93 5.29 4.72
C ARG A 45 -20.93 6.23 5.38
N THR A 46 -19.72 5.72 5.59
CA THR A 46 -18.55 6.47 6.00
C THR A 46 -17.64 6.62 4.78
N ASP A 47 -17.07 7.81 4.60
CA ASP A 47 -16.10 8.10 3.55
C ASP A 47 -14.70 7.80 4.08
N TYR A 48 -13.96 6.97 3.34
CA TYR A 48 -12.59 6.57 3.67
C TYR A 48 -11.63 7.12 2.63
N GLU A 49 -10.45 7.53 3.10
CA GLU A 49 -9.31 7.87 2.24
C GLU A 49 -8.12 7.03 2.68
N VAL A 50 -7.55 6.29 1.73
CA VAL A 50 -6.31 5.52 1.92
C VAL A 50 -5.21 6.19 1.11
N THR A 51 -4.15 6.60 1.78
CA THR A 51 -2.96 7.19 1.17
C THR A 51 -1.75 6.29 1.40
N VAL A 52 -1.00 5.95 0.35
CA VAL A 52 0.25 5.19 0.46
C VAL A 52 1.40 6.00 -0.10
N ARG A 53 2.48 6.12 0.67
CA ARG A 53 3.72 6.80 0.27
C ARG A 53 4.81 5.78 0.02
N ALA A 54 5.33 5.77 -1.21
CA ALA A 54 6.43 4.92 -1.63
C ALA A 54 7.54 5.76 -2.30
N PRO A 55 8.81 5.36 -2.26
CA PRO A 55 9.87 6.08 -2.96
C PRO A 55 9.71 5.97 -4.48
N THR A 56 10.07 7.02 -5.22
CA THR A 56 10.21 6.92 -6.68
C THR A 56 11.28 5.88 -7.05
N LEU A 57 11.25 5.39 -8.29
CA LEU A 57 12.30 4.47 -8.75
C LEU A 57 13.70 5.11 -8.65
N GLN A 58 13.80 6.42 -8.89
CA GLN A 58 15.06 7.14 -8.73
C GLN A 58 15.49 7.23 -7.26
N ALA A 59 14.58 7.56 -6.34
CA ALA A 59 14.90 7.66 -4.91
C ALA A 59 15.26 6.29 -4.29
N ALA A 60 14.72 5.21 -4.85
CA ALA A 60 15.02 3.85 -4.42
C ALA A 60 16.33 3.28 -4.98
N THR A 61 17.04 4.00 -5.86
CA THR A 61 18.21 3.49 -6.59
C THR A 61 19.47 4.32 -6.26
N ALA A 62 20.61 3.65 -6.10
CA ALA A 62 21.89 4.31 -5.83
C ALA A 62 22.41 5.13 -7.02
N ASP A 63 22.19 4.62 -8.23
CA ASP A 63 22.60 5.23 -9.49
C ASP A 63 21.46 6.00 -10.17
N GLU A 64 21.82 6.80 -11.18
CA GLU A 64 20.84 7.51 -12.01
C GLU A 64 20.02 6.52 -12.87
N VAL A 65 18.70 6.64 -12.76
CA VAL A 65 17.72 5.92 -13.57
C VAL A 65 17.43 6.78 -14.80
N GLY A 66 17.63 6.20 -15.99
CA GLY A 66 17.38 6.92 -17.23
C GLY A 66 15.91 7.35 -17.34
N PRO A 67 15.62 8.54 -17.91
CA PRO A 67 14.28 9.14 -17.88
C PRO A 67 13.20 8.24 -18.50
N ALA A 68 13.53 7.55 -19.60
CA ALA A 68 12.60 6.61 -20.24
C ALA A 68 12.20 5.43 -19.34
N VAL A 69 13.11 4.94 -18.49
CA VAL A 69 12.82 3.86 -17.54
C VAL A 69 12.00 4.40 -16.37
N HIS A 70 12.40 5.56 -15.84
CA HIS A 70 11.70 6.22 -14.75
C HIS A 70 10.23 6.55 -15.10
N ASP A 71 9.98 7.11 -16.28
CA ASP A 71 8.64 7.44 -16.76
C ASP A 71 7.82 6.19 -17.07
N GLY A 72 8.38 5.24 -17.83
CA GLY A 72 7.66 4.03 -18.21
C GLY A 72 7.31 3.12 -17.03
N TRP A 73 8.17 3.11 -16.00
CA TRP A 73 7.89 2.44 -14.73
C TRP A 73 6.68 3.06 -14.04
N PHE A 74 6.68 4.39 -13.88
CA PHE A 74 5.60 5.10 -13.20
C PHE A 74 4.25 4.95 -13.93
N GLU A 75 4.22 5.13 -15.25
CA GLU A 75 3.01 4.93 -16.06
C GLU A 75 2.45 3.51 -15.94
N THR A 76 3.34 2.52 -15.79
CA THR A 76 2.92 1.12 -15.61
C THR A 76 2.40 0.85 -14.20
N LEU A 77 3.05 1.44 -13.19
CA LEU A 77 2.60 1.37 -11.79
C LEU A 77 1.20 1.99 -11.67
N GLU A 78 1.01 3.23 -12.12
CA GLU A 78 -0.29 3.93 -12.10
C GLU A 78 -1.40 3.10 -12.74
N ARG A 79 -1.18 2.53 -13.93
CA ARG A 79 -2.21 1.73 -14.61
C ARG A 79 -2.57 0.46 -13.84
N ARG A 80 -1.59 -0.18 -13.18
CA ARG A 80 -1.86 -1.41 -12.41
C ARG A 80 -2.56 -1.10 -11.08
N LEU A 81 -2.20 0.00 -10.45
CA LEU A 81 -2.78 0.42 -9.18
C LEU A 81 -4.28 0.77 -9.29
N GLU A 82 -4.78 1.11 -10.49
CA GLU A 82 -6.22 1.26 -10.77
C GLU A 82 -7.02 -0.03 -10.48
N ASP A 83 -6.36 -1.20 -10.57
CA ASP A 83 -7.01 -2.50 -10.36
C ASP A 83 -7.15 -2.91 -8.89
N ALA A 84 -6.69 -2.08 -7.93
CA ALA A 84 -6.73 -2.38 -6.49
C ALA A 84 -8.12 -2.83 -5.96
N PRO A 85 -9.27 -2.24 -6.39
CA PRO A 85 -10.59 -2.71 -5.97
C PRO A 85 -10.84 -4.20 -6.23
N LYS A 86 -10.20 -4.78 -7.26
CA LYS A 86 -10.33 -6.20 -7.62
C LYS A 86 -9.64 -7.15 -6.63
N ALA A 87 -8.76 -6.63 -5.77
CA ALA A 87 -8.07 -7.39 -4.72
C ALA A 87 -8.89 -7.53 -3.43
N THR A 88 -10.02 -6.82 -3.33
CA THR A 88 -10.84 -6.80 -2.11
C THR A 88 -11.89 -7.91 -2.11
N ARG A 89 -12.35 -8.30 -0.91
CA ARG A 89 -13.36 -9.37 -0.75
C ARG A 89 -14.79 -8.88 -1.00
N VAL A 90 -15.00 -7.57 -0.99
CA VAL A 90 -16.27 -6.90 -1.19
C VAL A 90 -16.18 -6.04 -2.45
N ALA A 91 -17.30 -5.74 -3.10
CA ALA A 91 -17.25 -4.78 -4.20
C ALA A 91 -17.02 -3.37 -3.63
N VAL A 92 -16.02 -2.67 -4.15
CA VAL A 92 -15.70 -1.29 -3.79
C VAL A 92 -15.71 -0.46 -5.06
N ASP A 93 -16.58 0.55 -5.09
CA ASP A 93 -16.56 1.61 -6.09
C ASP A 93 -15.72 2.75 -5.53
N LEU A 94 -14.75 3.23 -6.32
CA LEU A 94 -13.91 4.35 -5.93
C LEU A 94 -14.62 5.66 -6.30
N ASP A 95 -14.71 6.57 -5.33
CA ASP A 95 -15.11 7.95 -5.56
C ASP A 95 -13.96 8.74 -6.19
N GLU A 96 -12.71 8.40 -5.82
CA GLU A 96 -11.51 8.97 -6.40
C GLU A 96 -10.34 7.98 -6.40
N TYR A 97 -9.51 8.06 -7.43
CA TYR A 97 -8.22 7.38 -7.53
C TYR A 97 -7.21 8.36 -8.11
N THR A 98 -6.04 8.49 -7.47
CA THR A 98 -4.95 9.34 -7.96
C THR A 98 -3.59 8.74 -7.60
N VAL A 99 -2.62 8.87 -8.51
CA VAL A 99 -1.21 8.60 -8.26
C VAL A 99 -0.43 9.84 -8.63
N GLU A 100 0.16 10.48 -7.64
CA GLU A 100 1.00 11.66 -7.82
C GLU A 100 2.45 11.29 -7.55
N ARG A 101 3.39 11.99 -8.19
CA ARG A 101 4.82 11.84 -7.88
C ARG A 101 5.54 13.18 -7.90
N ASP A 102 6.57 13.25 -7.08
CA ASP A 102 7.64 14.23 -7.17
C ASP A 102 8.98 13.52 -7.43
N ASP A 103 10.11 14.15 -7.11
CA ASP A 103 11.44 13.57 -7.29
C ASP A 103 11.72 12.42 -6.30
N GLU A 104 11.12 12.47 -5.11
CA GLU A 104 11.41 11.56 -3.99
C GLU A 104 10.30 10.52 -3.80
N GLU A 105 9.04 10.93 -3.89
CA GLU A 105 7.90 10.09 -3.50
C GLU A 105 6.88 9.89 -4.63
N VAL A 106 6.21 8.74 -4.57
CA VAL A 106 4.95 8.42 -5.24
C VAL A 106 3.88 8.32 -4.16
N VAL A 107 2.82 9.11 -4.29
CA VAL A 107 1.68 9.15 -3.37
C VAL A 107 0.45 8.61 -4.08
N VAL A 108 -0.05 7.48 -3.59
CA VAL A 108 -1.25 6.83 -4.11
C VAL A 108 -2.41 7.14 -3.18
N THR A 109 -3.53 7.60 -3.73
CA THR A 109 -4.74 7.91 -2.96
C THR A 109 -5.95 7.17 -3.54
N TYR A 110 -6.69 6.50 -2.65
CA TYR A 110 -7.99 5.88 -2.94
C TYR A 110 -9.04 6.48 -2.02
N ARG A 111 -10.14 6.99 -2.58
CA ARG A 111 -11.33 7.39 -1.81
C ARG A 111 -12.51 6.50 -2.14
N PHE A 112 -13.21 6.05 -1.11
CA PHE A 112 -14.39 5.20 -1.25
C PHE A 112 -15.34 5.36 -0.06
N SER A 113 -16.64 5.20 -0.27
CA SER A 113 -17.63 5.13 0.81
C SER A 113 -18.10 3.71 1.09
N LEU A 114 -18.08 3.27 2.35
CA LEU A 114 -18.62 1.98 2.80
C LEU A 114 -19.45 2.13 4.07
N GLY A 115 -20.50 1.30 4.21
CA GLY A 115 -21.38 1.30 5.38
C GLY A 115 -21.14 0.14 6.35
N GLY A 116 -19.91 -0.40 6.37
CA GLY A 116 -19.47 -1.39 7.33
C GLY A 116 -17.99 -1.16 7.66
N GLU A 117 -17.69 -0.85 8.92
CA GLU A 117 -16.37 -0.42 9.37
C GLU A 117 -15.36 -1.57 9.36
N ARG A 118 -15.83 -2.81 9.59
CA ARG A 118 -15.00 -4.03 9.50
C ARG A 118 -14.57 -4.28 8.07
N GLU A 119 -15.51 -4.28 7.13
CA GLU A 119 -15.21 -4.40 5.72
C GLU A 119 -14.31 -3.26 5.23
N ALA A 120 -14.53 -2.03 5.68
CA ALA A 120 -13.68 -0.90 5.33
C ALA A 120 -12.24 -1.06 5.85
N ALA A 121 -12.04 -1.57 7.07
CA ALA A 121 -10.71 -1.90 7.57
C ALA A 121 -10.02 -2.99 6.72
N ASP A 122 -10.76 -4.02 6.30
CA ASP A 122 -10.22 -5.05 5.41
C ASP A 122 -9.86 -4.51 4.01
N VAL A 123 -10.68 -3.62 3.47
CA VAL A 123 -10.42 -2.93 2.19
C VAL A 123 -9.21 -2.02 2.29
N ALA A 124 -9.13 -1.19 3.33
CA ALA A 124 -8.03 -0.25 3.51
C ALA A 124 -6.69 -0.97 3.63
N LYS A 125 -6.64 -2.05 4.42
CA LYS A 125 -5.47 -2.93 4.49
C LYS A 125 -5.12 -3.49 3.11
N ALA A 126 -6.11 -4.04 2.40
CA ALA A 126 -5.87 -4.64 1.09
C ALA A 126 -5.33 -3.63 0.06
N PHE A 127 -5.77 -2.38 0.08
CA PHE A 127 -5.24 -1.32 -0.79
C PHE A 127 -3.78 -1.00 -0.47
N VAL A 128 -3.42 -0.88 0.81
CA VAL A 128 -2.02 -0.64 1.21
C VAL A 128 -1.12 -1.80 0.77
N GLU A 129 -1.52 -3.05 1.04
CA GLU A 129 -0.78 -4.24 0.62
C GLU A 129 -0.69 -4.38 -0.91
N TYR A 130 -1.75 -4.00 -1.63
CA TYR A 130 -1.76 -4.02 -3.10
C TYR A 130 -0.76 -3.03 -3.70
N VAL A 131 -0.62 -1.84 -3.10
CA VAL A 131 0.37 -0.84 -3.56
C VAL A 131 1.78 -1.38 -3.41
N GLU A 132 2.14 -1.93 -2.25
CA GLU A 132 3.47 -2.51 -2.04
C GLU A 132 3.74 -3.68 -2.99
N GLY A 133 2.78 -4.61 -3.14
CA GLY A 133 2.90 -5.73 -4.06
C GLY A 133 3.13 -5.29 -5.50
N THR A 134 2.32 -4.35 -5.98
CA THR A 134 2.44 -3.82 -7.35
C THR A 134 3.77 -3.10 -7.57
N TYR A 135 4.25 -2.36 -6.57
CA TYR A 135 5.56 -1.72 -6.61
C TYR A 135 6.69 -2.75 -6.76
N VAL A 136 6.67 -3.80 -5.94
CA VAL A 136 7.67 -4.88 -5.95
C VAL A 136 7.64 -5.63 -7.29
N GLU A 137 6.46 -5.88 -7.86
CA GLU A 137 6.30 -6.45 -9.20
C GLU A 137 6.82 -5.53 -10.32
N GLY A 138 6.90 -4.23 -10.06
CA GLY A 138 7.42 -3.21 -10.96
C GLY A 138 8.94 -3.04 -10.93
N ILE A 139 9.65 -3.70 -10.02
CA ILE A 139 11.11 -3.54 -9.86
C ILE A 139 11.87 -3.87 -11.15
N VAL A 140 12.75 -2.94 -11.56
CA VAL A 140 13.55 -3.05 -12.77
C VAL A 140 14.89 -3.73 -12.45
N PRO A 141 15.24 -4.86 -13.10
CA PRO A 141 16.53 -5.51 -12.90
C PRO A 141 17.71 -4.67 -13.39
N GLY A 142 18.87 -4.86 -12.75
CA GLY A 142 20.14 -4.23 -13.18
C GLY A 142 20.47 -2.92 -12.45
N TYR A 143 19.63 -2.48 -11.54
CA TYR A 143 19.87 -1.35 -10.63
C TYR A 143 20.25 -1.83 -9.23
N GLU A 144 21.09 -1.05 -8.55
CA GLU A 144 21.37 -1.21 -7.12
C GLU A 144 20.35 -0.41 -6.32
N TYR A 145 19.49 -1.12 -5.57
CA TYR A 145 18.45 -0.50 -4.75
C TYR A 145 18.95 -0.21 -3.34
N ILE A 146 18.40 0.84 -2.74
CA ILE A 146 18.75 1.34 -1.41
C ILE A 146 17.49 1.56 -0.55
N GLY A 147 17.72 1.81 0.75
CA GLY A 147 16.65 2.09 1.72
C GLY A 147 15.62 0.96 1.80
N VAL A 148 14.35 1.34 1.97
CA VAL A 148 13.25 0.41 2.20
C VAL A 148 13.10 -0.64 1.08
N VAL A 149 13.41 -0.30 -0.17
CA VAL A 149 13.28 -1.23 -1.31
C VAL A 149 14.37 -2.31 -1.28
N ALA A 150 15.58 -1.96 -0.82
CA ALA A 150 16.64 -2.95 -0.61
C ALA A 150 16.25 -3.96 0.49
N ASP A 151 15.66 -3.49 1.58
CA ASP A 151 15.17 -4.34 2.67
C ASP A 151 14.05 -5.27 2.20
N LEU A 152 13.08 -4.75 1.43
CA LEU A 152 12.01 -5.54 0.82
C LEU A 152 12.55 -6.67 -0.07
N MET A 153 13.52 -6.38 -0.94
CA MET A 153 14.12 -7.40 -1.80
C MET A 153 14.94 -8.44 -1.02
N SER A 154 15.61 -8.01 0.04
CA SER A 154 16.36 -8.90 0.94
C SER A 154 15.43 -9.87 1.67
N ALA A 155 14.30 -9.38 2.18
CA ALA A 155 13.28 -10.18 2.82
C ALA A 155 12.66 -11.21 1.85
N ALA A 156 12.31 -10.79 0.64
CA ALA A 156 11.77 -11.67 -0.40
C ALA A 156 12.77 -12.79 -0.79
N SER A 157 14.06 -12.46 -0.88
CA SER A 157 15.13 -13.43 -1.18
C SER A 157 15.35 -14.44 -0.04
N SER A 158 15.17 -14.00 1.21
CA SER A 158 15.37 -14.82 2.40
C SER A 158 14.19 -15.77 2.68
N GLY A 159 12.95 -15.33 2.40
CA GLY A 159 11.74 -16.17 2.50
C GLY A 159 11.72 -17.34 1.50
N GLY A 160 12.52 -17.29 0.43
CA GLY A 160 12.77 -18.41 -0.47
C GLY A 160 13.68 -19.51 0.10
N SER A 161 14.30 -19.28 1.26
CA SER A 161 15.17 -20.25 1.96
C SER A 161 14.52 -20.86 3.21
N GLU A 162 13.19 -20.96 3.28
CA GLU A 162 12.51 -21.87 4.22
C GLU A 162 11.81 -23.03 3.49
N GLY A 163 12.35 -23.42 2.33
CA GLY A 163 12.20 -24.77 1.80
C GLY A 163 13.30 -25.65 2.36
N SER A 164 13.17 -26.11 3.61
CA SER A 164 14.01 -27.19 4.13
C SER A 164 13.84 -28.39 3.20
N ARG A 165 14.86 -28.55 2.36
CA ARG A 165 15.09 -29.67 1.46
C ARG A 165 15.19 -30.89 2.35
N GLY A 166 14.05 -31.54 2.59
CA GLY A 166 13.95 -32.84 3.24
C GLY A 166 14.68 -33.88 2.41
N GLY A 167 16.00 -33.91 2.57
CA GLY A 167 16.88 -34.93 2.01
C GLY A 167 16.44 -36.29 2.54
N THR A 168 16.17 -37.18 1.60
CA THR A 168 15.91 -38.60 1.81
C THR A 168 16.98 -39.23 2.72
N PRO A 169 16.60 -39.93 3.80
CA PRO A 169 17.48 -40.91 4.41
C PRO A 169 17.19 -42.30 3.85
N LEU A 170 18.27 -42.95 3.39
CA LEU A 170 18.42 -44.39 3.18
C LEU A 170 18.40 -45.16 4.51
#